data_AF-A0A1Q7QUS6-F1
#
_entry.id   AF-A0A1Q7QUS6-F1
#
_cell.length_a   1.000
_cell.length_b   1.000
_cell.length_c   1.000
_cell.angle_alpha   90.00
_cell.angle_beta   90.00
_cell.angle_gamma   90.00
#
_symmetry.space_group_name_H-M   'P 1'
#
loop_
_entity.id
_entity.type
_entity.pdbx_description
1 polymer ?
#
loop_
_entity_poly.entity_id
_entity_poly.type
_entity_poly.pdbx_seq_one_letter_code
_entity_poly.pdbx_strand_id
1 'polypeptide(L)'
;MAVVGVQFKLDGANYGAEDTTSPYSTSWNTTTVSNGSHTLTAIARDAAGNQTTSSPVTVTVSNSAAGPAKWTGSGRINVPGGLGYFGFFITRAADGTLSGQLEYYFDATGFDFDAPNMLTLTVTGNKAVITGTGMERFGNGAWSGPYNFTATVQDLGTSGTTDTFKIQISDPGATSAGSDTTTLIYGNIVKYY
;
A
#
# COMPACT_ATOMS: atom_id res chain seq x y z
N MET A 1 8.62 44.03 26.22
CA MET A 1 7.30 43.57 25.72
C MET A 1 7.33 42.05 25.67
N ALA A 2 6.20 41.38 25.92
CA ALA A 2 6.11 39.92 25.88
C ALA A 2 5.67 39.45 24.49
N VAL A 3 6.18 38.31 24.04
CA VAL A 3 5.71 37.62 22.84
C VAL A 3 4.30 37.11 23.12
N VAL A 4 3.38 37.30 22.16
CA VAL A 4 1.98 36.86 22.23
C VAL A 4 1.61 35.88 21.11
N GLY A 5 2.52 35.65 20.17
CA GLY A 5 2.32 34.73 19.06
C GLY A 5 3.63 34.35 18.38
N VAL A 6 3.71 33.12 17.90
CA VAL A 6 4.83 32.59 17.11
C VAL A 6 4.28 31.87 15.88
N GLN A 7 4.61 32.37 14.69
CA GLN A 7 4.33 31.69 13.42
C GLN A 7 5.57 30.91 12.98
N PHE A 8 5.47 29.59 12.91
CA PHE A 8 6.51 28.73 12.35
C PHE A 8 6.47 28.74 10.83
N LYS A 9 7.65 28.65 10.21
CA LYS A 9 7.84 28.65 8.78
C LYS A 9 8.67 27.45 8.33
N LEU A 10 8.31 26.86 7.20
CA LEU A 10 9.06 25.84 6.49
C LEU A 10 9.35 26.37 5.08
N ASP A 11 10.63 26.53 4.75
CA ASP A 11 11.10 27.10 3.48
C ASP A 11 10.46 28.46 3.16
N GLY A 12 10.23 29.27 4.20
CA GLY A 12 9.60 30.60 4.13
C GLY A 12 8.06 30.61 4.12
N ALA A 13 7.42 29.46 3.87
CA ALA A 13 5.96 29.30 3.91
C ALA A 13 5.45 29.08 5.35
N ASN A 14 4.22 29.51 5.66
CA ASN A 14 3.62 29.23 6.97
C ASN A 14 3.48 27.72 7.18
N TYR A 15 4.03 27.22 8.28
CA TYR A 15 3.85 25.84 8.71
C TYR A 15 2.84 25.78 9.87
N GLY A 16 1.59 25.49 9.53
CA GLY A 16 0.48 25.51 10.48
C GLY A 16 0.00 26.92 10.85
N ALA A 17 -0.94 26.98 11.79
CA ALA A 17 -1.43 28.22 12.37
C ALA A 17 -0.39 28.81 13.34
N GLU A 18 -0.54 30.10 13.64
CA GLU A 18 0.25 30.76 14.67
C GLU A 18 -0.02 30.16 16.05
N ASP A 19 1.05 29.87 16.79
CA ASP A 19 0.99 29.45 18.18
C ASP A 19 0.90 30.67 19.10
N THR A 20 -0.19 30.78 19.84
CA THR A 20 -0.47 31.91 20.75
C THR A 20 -0.32 31.54 22.23
N THR A 21 0.12 30.31 22.53
CA THR A 21 0.22 29.81 23.90
C THR A 21 1.65 29.41 24.22
N SER A 22 2.25 30.05 25.22
CA SER A 22 3.58 29.65 25.72
C SER A 22 3.49 28.38 26.56
N PRO A 23 4.43 27.42 26.45
CA PRO A 23 5.64 27.44 25.62
C PRO A 23 5.38 27.13 24.14
N TYR A 24 5.94 27.95 23.26
CA TYR A 24 5.67 27.88 21.82
C TYR A 24 6.34 26.67 21.17
N SER A 25 5.57 25.85 20.45
CA SER A 25 6.11 24.65 19.78
C SER A 25 5.27 24.21 18.58
N THR A 26 5.90 23.46 17.66
CA THR A 26 5.20 22.79 16.56
C THR A 26 5.81 21.42 16.30
N SER A 27 5.00 20.49 15.81
CA SER A 27 5.46 19.17 15.36
C SER A 27 5.50 19.16 13.83
N TRP A 28 6.69 18.93 13.27
CA TRP A 28 6.85 18.82 11.82
C TRP A 28 6.89 17.35 11.38
N ASN A 29 5.94 16.96 10.54
CA ASN A 29 6.01 15.68 9.83
C ASN A 29 6.92 15.81 8.59
N THR A 30 8.15 15.28 8.66
CA THR A 30 9.11 15.34 7.55
C THR A 30 8.74 14.46 6.36
N THR A 31 7.82 13.50 6.52
CA THR A 31 7.43 12.59 5.42
C THR A 31 6.55 13.27 4.37
N THR A 32 6.10 14.51 4.61
CA THR A 32 5.26 15.27 3.67
C THR A 32 6.07 16.17 2.73
N VAL A 33 7.39 16.21 2.88
CA VAL A 33 8.29 16.96 1.99
C VAL A 33 9.29 16.03 1.31
N SER A 34 9.90 16.52 0.23
CA SER A 34 10.96 15.82 -0.49
C SER A 34 12.23 15.66 0.37
N ASN A 35 13.10 14.72 -0.01
CA ASN A 35 14.45 14.69 0.55
C ASN A 35 15.24 15.92 0.12
N GLY A 36 16.05 16.46 1.01
CA GLY A 36 16.84 17.65 0.74
C GLY A 36 17.01 18.54 1.96
N SER A 37 17.66 19.68 1.73
CA SER A 37 17.83 20.71 2.75
C SER A 37 16.56 21.54 2.85
N HIS A 38 16.00 21.63 4.05
CA HIS A 38 14.86 22.47 4.40
C HIS A 38 15.25 23.49 5.47
N THR A 39 14.65 24.67 5.43
CA THR A 39 14.93 25.76 6.37
C THR A 39 13.72 26.03 7.25
N LEU A 40 13.90 25.95 8.55
CA LEU A 40 12.91 26.33 9.55
C LEU A 40 13.23 27.71 10.13
N THR A 41 12.23 28.58 10.22
CA THR A 41 12.29 29.85 10.96
C THR A 41 11.03 30.03 11.79
N ALA A 42 11.11 30.89 12.81
CA ALA A 42 9.98 31.30 13.60
C ALA A 42 9.87 32.84 13.60
N ILE A 43 8.66 33.36 13.44
CA ILE A 43 8.36 34.79 13.53
C ILE A 43 7.60 35.00 14.83
N ALA A 44 8.24 35.63 15.82
CA ALA A 44 7.61 36.02 17.07
C ALA A 44 7.00 37.42 16.91
N ARG A 45 5.75 37.60 17.40
CA ARG A 45 5.10 38.91 17.49
C ARG A 45 4.77 39.30 18.91
N ASP A 46 4.84 40.59 19.21
CA ASP A 46 4.34 41.16 20.46
C ASP A 46 2.89 41.70 20.31
N ALA A 47 2.31 42.18 21.41
CA ALA A 47 0.95 42.72 21.43
C ALA A 47 0.78 44.02 20.62
N ALA A 48 1.87 44.73 20.32
CA ALA A 48 1.86 45.92 19.48
C ALA A 48 2.03 45.58 17.99
N GLY A 49 2.22 44.30 17.65
CA GLY A 49 2.41 43.84 16.28
C GLY A 49 3.86 43.91 15.81
N ASN A 50 4.82 44.24 16.68
CA ASN A 50 6.24 44.18 16.31
C ASN A 50 6.64 42.72 16.10
N GLN A 51 7.37 42.46 15.02
CA GLN A 51 7.80 41.10 14.65
C GLN A 51 9.32 40.96 14.69
N THR A 52 9.78 39.77 15.06
CA THR A 52 11.19 39.39 14.96
C THR A 52 11.28 37.96 14.45
N THR A 53 12.11 37.74 13.44
CA THR A 53 12.38 36.41 12.87
C THR A 53 13.61 35.80 13.55
N SER A 54 13.52 34.52 13.90
CA SER A 54 14.66 33.76 14.42
C SER A 54 15.77 33.60 13.37
N SER A 55 16.97 33.23 13.83
CA SER A 55 17.96 32.63 12.94
C SER A 55 17.38 31.36 12.27
N PRO A 56 17.77 31.06 11.02
CA PRO A 56 17.34 29.85 10.34
C PRO A 56 17.96 28.60 10.95
N VAL A 57 17.16 27.53 11.04
CA VAL A 57 17.61 26.18 11.34
C VAL A 57 17.51 25.34 10.07
N THR A 58 18.66 24.88 9.57
CA THR A 58 18.70 24.01 8.39
C THR A 58 18.60 22.56 8.82
N VAL A 59 17.64 21.83 8.25
CA VAL A 59 17.42 20.39 8.48
C VAL A 59 17.54 19.66 7.15
N THR A 60 18.42 18.65 7.10
CA THR A 60 18.48 17.75 5.95
C THR A 60 17.46 16.62 6.16
N VAL A 61 16.40 16.64 5.37
CA VAL A 61 15.41 15.56 5.34
C VAL A 61 15.94 14.43 4.45
N SER A 62 16.01 13.24 5.02
CA SER A 62 16.32 12.00 4.33
C SER A 62 15.24 10.98 4.67
N ASN A 63 14.09 11.11 4.03
CA ASN A 63 13.06 10.09 4.06
C ASN A 63 13.59 8.87 3.29
N SER A 64 13.55 7.71 3.92
CA SER A 64 13.86 6.46 3.23
C SER A 64 12.86 6.29 2.09
N ALA A 65 13.35 6.25 0.85
CA ALA A 65 12.54 5.73 -0.24
C ALA A 65 12.16 4.30 0.15
N ALA A 66 10.88 3.93 0.04
CA ALA A 66 10.50 2.54 0.21
C ALA A 66 11.35 1.73 -0.77
N GLY A 67 12.27 0.92 -0.24
CA GLY A 67 13.12 0.04 -1.04
C GLY A 67 12.26 -0.86 -1.94
N PRO A 68 12.88 -1.54 -2.92
CA PRO A 68 12.13 -2.45 -3.77
C PRO A 68 11.40 -3.47 -2.89
N ALA A 69 10.08 -3.41 -2.86
CA ALA A 69 9.28 -4.23 -1.97
C ALA A 69 8.89 -5.49 -2.71
N LYS A 70 9.23 -6.65 -2.14
CA LYS A 70 8.84 -7.95 -2.66
C LYS A 70 7.78 -8.57 -1.76
N TRP A 71 6.64 -8.91 -2.35
CA TRP A 71 5.58 -9.64 -1.67
C TRP A 71 5.45 -11.00 -2.34
N THR A 72 5.50 -12.06 -1.54
CA THR A 72 5.21 -13.40 -2.02
C THR A 72 4.25 -14.08 -1.07
N GLY A 73 3.30 -14.78 -1.62
CA GLY A 73 2.39 -15.59 -0.84
C GLY A 73 2.01 -16.82 -1.62
N SER A 74 1.82 -17.91 -0.90
CA SER A 74 1.22 -19.10 -1.45
C SER A 74 0.42 -19.81 -0.36
N GLY A 75 -0.52 -20.63 -0.79
CA GLY A 75 -1.34 -21.34 0.15
C GLY A 75 -2.38 -22.22 -0.51
N ARG A 76 -3.22 -22.80 0.34
CA ARG A 76 -4.33 -23.64 -0.07
C ARG A 76 -5.60 -23.18 0.61
N ILE A 77 -6.72 -23.29 -0.08
CA ILE A 77 -8.01 -22.77 0.34
C ILE A 77 -9.01 -23.93 0.29
N ASN A 78 -9.81 -24.08 1.34
CA ASN A 78 -10.94 -25.01 1.27
C ASN A 78 -12.02 -24.37 0.41
N VAL A 79 -12.35 -25.03 -0.69
CA VAL A 79 -13.39 -24.62 -1.63
C VAL A 79 -14.41 -25.74 -1.75
N PRO A 80 -15.68 -25.44 -2.08
CA PRO A 80 -16.70 -26.48 -2.23
C PRO A 80 -16.26 -27.56 -3.22
N GLY A 81 -16.03 -28.78 -2.74
CA GLY A 81 -15.61 -29.92 -3.56
C GLY A 81 -14.11 -30.22 -3.54
N GLY A 82 -13.26 -29.41 -2.91
CA GLY A 82 -11.82 -29.72 -2.81
C GLY A 82 -10.94 -28.61 -2.26
N LEU A 83 -9.71 -28.55 -2.77
CA LEU A 83 -8.70 -27.56 -2.44
C LEU A 83 -8.39 -26.66 -3.64
N GLY A 84 -8.42 -25.35 -3.40
CA GLY A 84 -7.80 -24.37 -4.27
C GLY A 84 -6.37 -24.12 -3.81
N TYR A 85 -5.46 -23.88 -4.73
CA TYR A 85 -4.07 -23.55 -4.50
C TYR A 85 -3.83 -22.18 -5.11
N PHE A 86 -3.12 -21.31 -4.41
CA PHE A 86 -2.77 -20.00 -4.93
C PHE A 86 -1.30 -19.71 -4.72
N GLY A 87 -0.75 -18.89 -5.61
CA GLY A 87 0.59 -18.33 -5.52
C GLY A 87 0.58 -16.91 -6.08
N PHE A 88 1.36 -16.02 -5.49
CA PHE A 88 1.64 -14.72 -6.09
C PHE A 88 3.05 -14.26 -5.76
N PHE A 89 3.62 -13.50 -6.68
CA PHE A 89 4.87 -12.77 -6.52
C PHE A 89 4.66 -11.35 -7.03
N ILE A 90 5.07 -10.37 -6.24
CA ILE A 90 4.97 -8.95 -6.60
C ILE A 90 6.28 -8.27 -6.27
N THR A 91 6.79 -7.49 -7.22
CA THR A 91 7.88 -6.55 -7.00
C THR A 91 7.40 -5.15 -7.29
N ARG A 92 7.68 -4.23 -6.37
CA ARG A 92 7.63 -2.80 -6.64
C ARG A 92 9.04 -2.29 -6.72
N ALA A 93 9.46 -1.77 -7.86
CA ALA A 93 10.76 -1.14 -8.03
C ALA A 93 10.79 0.25 -7.34
N ALA A 94 11.98 0.82 -7.18
CA ALA A 94 12.19 2.10 -6.49
C ALA A 94 11.53 3.28 -7.22
N ASP A 95 11.30 3.15 -8.53
CA ASP A 95 10.58 4.10 -9.38
C ASP A 95 9.05 3.98 -9.26
N GLY A 96 8.55 3.05 -8.45
CA GLY A 96 7.14 2.76 -8.27
C GLY A 96 6.56 1.78 -9.30
N THR A 97 7.35 1.34 -10.29
CA THR A 97 6.92 0.35 -11.29
C THR A 97 6.57 -0.96 -10.59
N LEU A 98 5.40 -1.51 -10.93
CA LEU A 98 4.93 -2.78 -10.42
C LEU A 98 5.14 -3.87 -11.47
N SER A 99 5.63 -5.02 -11.02
CA SER A 99 5.65 -6.27 -11.78
C SER A 99 5.24 -7.42 -10.87
N GLY A 100 4.70 -8.48 -11.45
CA GLY A 100 4.27 -9.61 -10.65
C GLY A 100 3.42 -10.61 -11.42
N GLN A 101 3.27 -11.76 -10.81
CA GLN A 101 2.49 -12.89 -11.30
C GLN A 101 1.53 -13.36 -10.20
N LEU A 102 0.37 -13.85 -10.61
CA LEU A 102 -0.58 -14.54 -9.75
C LEU A 102 -1.03 -15.84 -10.43
N GLU A 103 -1.04 -16.93 -9.69
CA GLU A 103 -1.49 -18.24 -10.13
C GLU A 103 -2.57 -18.74 -9.18
N TYR A 104 -3.59 -19.40 -9.72
CA TYR A 104 -4.62 -20.09 -8.97
C TYR A 104 -5.02 -21.41 -9.64
N TYR A 105 -5.06 -22.49 -8.87
CA TYR A 105 -5.49 -23.79 -9.34
C TYR A 105 -6.53 -24.41 -8.41
N PHE A 106 -7.68 -24.82 -8.94
CA PHE A 106 -8.72 -25.52 -8.19
C PHE A 106 -8.76 -26.99 -8.60
N ASP A 107 -8.39 -27.87 -7.67
CA ASP A 107 -8.27 -29.31 -7.95
C ASP A 107 -9.59 -29.98 -8.35
N ALA A 108 -10.70 -29.62 -7.72
CA ALA A 108 -11.97 -30.32 -7.89
C ALA A 108 -12.59 -30.10 -9.27
N THR A 109 -12.36 -28.92 -9.85
CA THR A 109 -12.87 -28.56 -11.18
C THR A 109 -11.79 -28.61 -12.25
N GLY A 110 -10.51 -28.68 -11.83
CA GLY A 110 -9.36 -28.51 -12.71
C GLY A 110 -9.23 -27.08 -13.25
N PHE A 111 -9.93 -26.09 -12.68
CA PHE A 111 -9.81 -24.70 -13.09
C PHE A 111 -8.40 -24.19 -12.77
N ASP A 112 -7.77 -23.54 -13.75
CA ASP A 112 -6.42 -23.02 -13.65
C ASP A 112 -6.42 -21.61 -14.21
N PHE A 113 -5.87 -20.67 -13.46
CA PHE A 113 -5.78 -19.26 -13.80
C PHE A 113 -4.34 -18.78 -13.65
N ASP A 114 -3.77 -18.27 -14.72
CA ASP A 114 -2.42 -17.72 -14.77
C ASP A 114 -2.47 -16.25 -15.17
N ALA A 115 -1.97 -15.39 -14.31
CA ALA A 115 -1.84 -13.96 -14.53
C ALA A 115 -0.37 -13.57 -14.51
N PRO A 116 0.34 -13.62 -15.66
CA PRO A 116 1.77 -13.31 -15.73
C PRO A 116 2.07 -11.81 -15.62
N ASN A 117 1.05 -10.94 -15.76
CA ASN A 117 1.21 -9.49 -15.72
C ASN A 117 0.22 -8.85 -14.75
N MET A 118 0.76 -8.27 -13.68
CA MET A 118 0.00 -7.44 -12.75
C MET A 118 -0.11 -6.00 -13.26
N LEU A 119 -1.31 -5.38 -13.14
CA LEU A 119 -1.56 -4.00 -13.55
C LEU A 119 -1.51 -3.02 -12.37
N THR A 120 -2.08 -3.38 -11.22
CA THR A 120 -2.08 -2.49 -10.04
C THR A 120 -1.95 -3.25 -8.73
N LEU A 121 -1.40 -2.58 -7.70
CA LEU A 121 -1.41 -2.99 -6.31
C LEU A 121 -1.79 -1.78 -5.45
N THR A 122 -2.94 -1.85 -4.79
CA THR A 122 -3.36 -0.85 -3.79
C THR A 122 -3.32 -1.46 -2.41
N VAL A 123 -2.61 -0.83 -1.47
CA VAL A 123 -2.61 -1.25 -0.05
C VAL A 123 -3.31 -0.19 0.78
N THR A 124 -4.37 -0.58 1.49
CA THR A 124 -5.14 0.28 2.40
C THR A 124 -5.24 -0.41 3.75
N GLY A 125 -4.53 0.10 4.76
CA GLY A 125 -4.43 -0.56 6.05
C GLY A 125 -3.82 -1.96 5.92
N ASN A 126 -4.54 -2.97 6.40
CA ASN A 126 -4.20 -4.39 6.32
C ASN A 126 -4.70 -5.08 5.04
N LYS A 127 -5.25 -4.34 4.08
CA LYS A 127 -5.82 -4.87 2.85
C LYS A 127 -4.98 -4.48 1.63
N ALA A 128 -4.49 -5.47 0.90
CA ALA A 128 -3.97 -5.33 -0.45
C ALA A 128 -5.06 -5.70 -1.48
N VAL A 129 -5.13 -4.96 -2.57
CA VAL A 129 -5.97 -5.22 -3.74
C VAL A 129 -5.06 -5.21 -4.95
N ILE A 130 -5.05 -6.32 -5.67
CA ILE A 130 -4.27 -6.55 -6.88
C ILE A 130 -5.25 -6.56 -8.05
N THR A 131 -4.89 -5.92 -9.16
CA THR A 131 -5.61 -6.12 -10.43
C THR A 131 -4.63 -6.43 -11.55
N GLY A 132 -5.10 -7.11 -12.57
CA GLY A 132 -4.29 -7.44 -13.73
C GLY A 132 -5.09 -8.14 -14.81
N THR A 133 -4.37 -8.74 -15.75
CA THR A 133 -4.95 -9.62 -16.77
C THR A 133 -4.34 -11.01 -16.67
N GLY A 134 -5.16 -12.04 -16.83
CA GLY A 134 -4.70 -13.43 -16.86
C GLY A 134 -5.46 -14.29 -17.86
N MET A 135 -5.04 -15.53 -18.00
CA MET A 135 -5.66 -16.56 -18.82
C MET A 135 -6.23 -17.65 -17.93
N GLU A 136 -7.25 -18.35 -18.40
CA GLU A 136 -7.86 -19.49 -17.69
C GLU A 136 -7.97 -20.74 -18.56
N ARG A 137 -7.99 -21.91 -17.93
CA ARG A 137 -8.34 -23.19 -18.55
C ARG A 137 -9.01 -24.13 -17.55
N PHE A 138 -9.59 -25.21 -18.07
CA PHE A 138 -10.09 -26.33 -17.28
C PHE A 138 -9.34 -27.61 -17.63
N GLY A 139 -8.78 -28.27 -16.62
CA GLY A 139 -7.95 -29.45 -16.77
C GLY A 139 -6.81 -29.22 -17.76
N ASN A 140 -6.63 -30.12 -18.71
CA ASN A 140 -5.65 -29.98 -19.80
C ASN A 140 -6.22 -29.28 -21.05
N GLY A 141 -7.29 -28.49 -20.88
CA GLY A 141 -7.94 -27.73 -21.95
C GLY A 141 -7.09 -26.56 -22.44
N ALA A 142 -7.56 -25.92 -23.52
CA ALA A 142 -6.94 -24.74 -24.08
C ALA A 142 -7.08 -23.53 -23.14
N TRP A 143 -6.04 -22.70 -23.08
CA TRP A 143 -6.07 -21.42 -22.38
C TRP A 143 -6.94 -20.40 -23.13
N SER A 144 -7.70 -19.63 -22.37
CA SER A 144 -8.58 -18.56 -22.85
C SER A 144 -8.30 -17.25 -22.10
N GLY A 145 -8.60 -16.10 -22.71
CA GLY A 145 -8.31 -14.77 -22.16
C GLY A 145 -7.67 -13.81 -23.17
N PRO A 146 -7.13 -12.65 -22.72
CA PRO A 146 -6.95 -12.26 -21.32
C PRO A 146 -8.24 -11.77 -20.65
N TYR A 147 -8.42 -12.18 -19.39
CA TYR A 147 -9.49 -11.71 -18.51
C TYR A 147 -8.93 -10.76 -17.46
N ASN A 148 -9.64 -9.68 -17.19
CA ASN A 148 -9.32 -8.82 -16.06
C ASN A 148 -9.58 -9.61 -14.77
N PHE A 149 -8.68 -9.48 -13.80
CA PHE A 149 -8.91 -10.00 -12.46
C PHE A 149 -8.76 -8.90 -11.41
N THR A 150 -9.42 -9.12 -10.30
CA THR A 150 -9.09 -8.48 -9.02
C THR A 150 -8.68 -9.59 -8.07
N ALA A 151 -7.78 -9.34 -7.15
CA ALA A 151 -7.46 -10.25 -6.05
C ALA A 151 -7.31 -9.40 -4.80
N THR A 152 -8.10 -9.70 -3.78
CA THR A 152 -7.97 -9.04 -2.48
C THR A 152 -7.15 -9.92 -1.55
N VAL A 153 -6.35 -9.30 -0.70
CA VAL A 153 -5.52 -9.96 0.29
C VAL A 153 -5.64 -9.08 1.53
N GLN A 154 -6.51 -9.44 2.46
CA GLN A 154 -6.67 -8.71 3.71
C GLN A 154 -6.10 -9.55 4.84
N ASP A 155 -5.17 -9.02 5.62
CA ASP A 155 -4.75 -9.65 6.87
C ASP A 155 -5.83 -9.43 7.94
N LEU A 156 -6.49 -10.51 8.39
CA LEU A 156 -7.51 -10.49 9.45
C LEU A 156 -6.98 -10.97 10.80
N GLY A 157 -5.69 -11.33 10.89
CA GLY A 157 -5.06 -11.89 12.07
C GLY A 157 -4.36 -10.84 12.94
N THR A 158 -3.88 -11.28 14.11
CA THR A 158 -2.88 -10.53 14.87
C THR A 158 -1.51 -10.70 14.21
N SER A 159 -0.80 -9.59 14.02
CA SER A 159 0.54 -9.56 13.41
C SER A 159 1.46 -10.66 13.95
N GLY A 160 2.01 -11.49 13.07
CA GLY A 160 2.94 -12.58 13.42
C GLY A 160 2.31 -13.97 13.60
N THR A 161 1.03 -14.15 13.21
CA THR A 161 0.35 -15.47 13.11
C THR A 161 -0.02 -15.78 11.67
N THR A 162 -0.60 -16.95 11.38
CA THR A 162 -1.08 -17.30 10.02
C THR A 162 -2.24 -16.37 9.64
N ASP A 163 -1.97 -15.42 8.75
CA ASP A 163 -2.94 -14.43 8.29
C ASP A 163 -4.01 -15.06 7.36
N THR A 164 -5.28 -14.67 7.51
CA THR A 164 -6.38 -15.19 6.67
C THR A 164 -6.71 -14.19 5.56
N PHE A 165 -6.61 -14.59 4.29
CA PHE A 165 -6.80 -13.70 3.13
C PHE A 165 -8.17 -13.87 2.44
N LYS A 166 -8.52 -13.12 1.39
CA LYS A 166 -9.73 -13.34 0.58
C LYS A 166 -9.52 -12.95 -0.89
N ILE A 167 -9.22 -13.92 -1.74
CA ILE A 167 -9.02 -13.70 -3.18
C ILE A 167 -10.38 -13.75 -3.90
N GLN A 168 -10.66 -12.78 -4.77
CA GLN A 168 -11.92 -12.69 -5.54
C GLN A 168 -11.63 -12.36 -7.00
N ILE A 169 -11.49 -13.38 -7.84
CA ILE A 169 -11.31 -13.21 -9.28
C ILE A 169 -12.68 -12.91 -9.90
N SER A 170 -12.81 -11.79 -10.61
CA SER A 170 -14.08 -11.38 -11.25
C SER A 170 -13.88 -11.23 -12.75
N ASP A 171 -14.57 -12.06 -13.52
CA ASP A 171 -14.67 -12.00 -14.98
C ASP A 171 -15.88 -11.13 -15.41
N PRO A 172 -15.71 -10.10 -16.26
CA PRO A 172 -16.84 -9.38 -16.84
C PRO A 172 -17.48 -10.10 -18.07
N GLY A 173 -16.93 -11.21 -18.55
CA GLY A 173 -17.32 -11.92 -19.76
C GLY A 173 -17.82 -13.35 -19.54
N ALA A 174 -18.81 -13.53 -18.67
CA ALA A 174 -19.50 -14.78 -18.32
C ALA A 174 -19.32 -15.98 -19.28
N THR A 175 -18.34 -16.85 -18.99
CA THR A 175 -18.34 -18.26 -19.44
C THR A 175 -18.46 -19.22 -18.26
N SER A 176 -19.67 -19.32 -17.71
CA SER A 176 -20.27 -20.45 -16.94
C SER A 176 -19.51 -21.18 -15.82
N ALA A 177 -18.27 -20.83 -15.47
CA ALA A 177 -17.54 -21.45 -14.38
C ALA A 177 -16.51 -20.47 -13.82
N GLY A 178 -16.54 -20.24 -12.49
CA GLY A 178 -15.37 -19.70 -11.78
C GLY A 178 -15.54 -18.39 -11.02
N SER A 179 -16.71 -17.74 -11.02
CA SER A 179 -17.00 -16.68 -10.03
C SER A 179 -17.27 -17.34 -8.66
N ASP A 180 -16.21 -17.83 -8.02
CA ASP A 180 -16.32 -18.33 -6.66
C ASP A 180 -16.09 -17.16 -5.69
N THR A 181 -17.16 -16.77 -5.00
CA THR A 181 -17.14 -15.70 -3.99
C THR A 181 -16.81 -16.23 -2.59
N THR A 182 -16.42 -17.50 -2.48
CA THR A 182 -16.16 -18.16 -1.20
C THR A 182 -14.96 -17.57 -0.46
N THR A 183 -15.12 -17.49 0.86
CA THR A 183 -14.15 -16.89 1.78
C THR A 183 -13.10 -17.93 2.16
N LEU A 184 -11.83 -17.51 2.13
CA LEU A 184 -10.62 -18.28 2.40
C LEU A 184 -10.51 -18.67 3.88
N ILE A 185 -9.95 -19.85 4.17
CA ILE A 185 -9.83 -20.36 5.55
C ILE A 185 -8.38 -20.46 6.06
N TYR A 186 -7.30 -20.61 5.25
CA TYR A 186 -5.89 -20.56 5.75
C TYR A 186 -4.83 -20.23 4.65
N GLY A 187 -3.73 -19.53 4.97
CA GLY A 187 -2.57 -19.31 4.08
C GLY A 187 -1.42 -18.53 4.76
N ASN A 188 -0.20 -18.51 4.20
CA ASN A 188 0.93 -17.71 4.73
C ASN A 188 1.38 -16.70 3.68
N ILE A 189 1.53 -15.42 4.06
CA ILE A 189 2.14 -14.38 3.22
C ILE A 189 3.39 -13.87 3.92
N VAL A 190 4.48 -13.79 3.17
CA VAL A 190 5.75 -13.27 3.67
C VAL A 190 6.11 -12.03 2.88
N LYS A 191 6.29 -10.92 3.59
CA LYS A 191 6.82 -9.67 3.05
C LYS A 191 8.33 -9.66 3.20
N TYR A 192 9.05 -9.42 2.10
CA TYR A 192 10.48 -9.19 2.10
C TYR A 192 10.75 -7.70 1.83
N TYR A 193 11.62 -7.13 2.65
CA TYR A 193 12.15 -5.76 2.48
C TYR A 193 13.54 -5.81 1.84
#